data_AF-A0A9D0HF37-F1
#
_entry.id   AF-A0A9D0HF37-F1
#
_cell.length_a   1.000
_cell.length_b   1.000
_cell.length_c   1.000
_cell.angle_alpha   90.00
_cell.angle_beta   90.00
_cell.angle_gamma   90.00
#
_symmetry.space_group_name_H-M   'P 1'
#
loop_
_entity.id
_entity.type
_entity.pdbx_description
1 polymer ?
#
loop_
_entity_poly.entity_id
_entity_poly.type
_entity_poly.pdbx_seq_one_letter_code
_entity_poly.pdbx_strand_id
1 'polypeptide(L)'
;MSTVRVVTVLLLLTACGPAPAAVTPAAEAITTARAPALSSGAPPRDVFAPNGPLEREALPATLAFPLKTIQLGAAAAAVDPVPQACSAYLSRKAVVTTCDHRAEALEALEAALAERQPASRDAALKGVERCASLPPGLVRALRAEAAPVACGDALTQTLVARPPAGIDGAVYDTLAGIAIGARLWRAVKTPPKAKRPYDKKHLKKYFSNAMMPWARAQATAIQQLATQGAQLRYYGRAIVALEAGMADLRFIDVVRTVPIPDTYRGDAGLTNAYYGSLEAALDPRKQRGRDATLVGLGQLASIGVIRDPRVDRARRALSRMYGGRAIDALDRLMLPPLSPSTATNSEQRLAARLPTFYAGLLFAGQAAKDPAFLRQLLEKGIAPQHRIALATADLPLSVRKLYGRARFELAQTYWRKVDIDEMLRLFGKIPVAQRDSDDKLFLALGLALQDGPSNAADMMVSAPLSELGIGNTAALDNIGSSQDTHAAMAAFDSALIAQLAAPATAPASYWRDVAKRYRKAAERLRDPLQRQDALKLAEDADQTAMHIKKRGQ
;
A
#
# COMPACT_ATOMS: atom_id res chain seq x y z
N MET A 1 24.26 29.48 -26.90
CA MET A 1 23.13 28.59 -26.51
C MET A 1 23.37 27.79 -25.21
N SER A 2 24.49 27.95 -24.50
CA SER A 2 24.82 27.14 -23.31
C SER A 2 24.43 27.73 -21.95
N THR A 3 24.07 29.01 -21.86
CA THR A 3 23.79 29.69 -20.57
C THR A 3 22.35 29.52 -20.06
N VAL A 4 21.42 29.06 -20.90
CA VAL A 4 19.98 28.97 -20.54
C VAL A 4 19.59 27.60 -19.96
N ARG A 5 20.34 26.53 -20.27
CA ARG A 5 20.15 25.20 -19.63
C ARG A 5 20.37 25.24 -18.11
N VAL A 6 21.26 26.14 -17.67
CA VAL A 6 21.70 26.23 -16.27
C VAL A 6 20.67 26.98 -15.40
N VAL A 7 20.00 28.02 -15.90
CA VAL A 7 19.23 28.92 -15.02
C VAL A 7 17.88 28.33 -14.56
N THR A 8 17.12 27.64 -15.41
CA THR A 8 15.83 27.06 -14.98
C THR A 8 16.00 25.79 -14.15
N VAL A 9 17.10 25.05 -14.36
CA VAL A 9 17.44 23.80 -13.65
C VAL A 9 18.15 24.06 -12.32
N LEU A 10 19.10 25.00 -12.24
CA LEU A 10 19.69 25.41 -10.95
C LEU A 10 18.67 26.07 -10.02
N LEU A 11 17.68 26.78 -10.57
CA LEU A 11 16.68 27.45 -9.72
C LEU A 11 15.77 26.45 -9.00
N LEU A 12 15.43 25.31 -9.60
CA LEU A 12 14.68 24.23 -8.92
C LEU A 12 15.54 23.47 -7.89
N LEU A 13 16.85 23.32 -8.14
CA LEU A 13 17.80 22.68 -7.22
C LEU A 13 17.95 23.48 -5.90
N THR A 14 17.88 24.81 -5.94
CA THR A 14 17.98 25.66 -4.72
C THR A 14 16.70 25.77 -3.88
N ALA A 15 15.60 25.12 -4.27
CA ALA A 15 14.45 24.90 -3.38
C ALA A 15 14.56 23.59 -2.59
N CYS A 16 15.57 22.77 -2.87
CA CYS A 16 16.00 21.73 -1.96
C CYS A 16 16.91 22.40 -0.92
N GLY A 17 16.43 22.57 0.32
CA GLY A 17 17.32 22.87 1.44
C GLY A 17 18.42 21.81 1.54
N PRO A 18 19.51 22.07 2.29
CA PRO A 18 20.52 21.04 2.53
C PRO A 18 19.80 19.79 3.05
N ALA A 19 20.09 18.64 2.43
CA ALA A 19 19.62 17.37 2.93
C ALA A 19 20.00 17.32 4.43
N PRO A 20 19.04 17.21 5.37
CA PRO A 20 19.42 16.76 6.70
C PRO A 20 20.11 15.42 6.51
N ALA A 21 21.14 15.14 7.33
CA ALA A 21 21.78 13.84 7.38
C ALA A 21 20.69 12.78 7.26
N ALA A 22 20.82 11.90 6.25
CA ALA A 22 19.91 10.80 6.10
C ALA A 22 19.79 10.18 7.49
N VAL A 23 18.59 10.22 8.08
CA VAL A 23 18.26 9.17 9.04
C VAL A 23 18.13 7.97 8.14
N THR A 24 19.28 7.39 7.78
CA THR A 24 19.39 6.02 7.37
C THR A 24 18.54 5.31 8.41
N PRO A 25 17.45 4.61 8.03
CA PRO A 25 17.01 3.52 8.87
C PRO A 25 18.29 2.77 9.22
N ALA A 26 18.49 2.37 10.47
CA ALA A 26 19.52 1.39 10.75
C ALA A 26 19.30 0.29 9.71
N ALA A 27 20.18 0.27 8.70
CA ALA A 27 20.21 -0.80 7.75
C ALA A 27 20.67 -1.94 8.63
N GLU A 28 19.72 -2.76 9.09
CA GLU A 28 20.07 -4.16 9.30
C GLU A 28 20.83 -4.54 8.03
N ALA A 29 22.09 -4.90 8.24
CA ALA A 29 23.06 -5.04 7.17
C ALA A 29 22.41 -5.81 6.02
N ILE A 30 22.24 -5.13 4.88
CA ILE A 30 21.82 -5.76 3.65
C ILE A 30 22.99 -6.65 3.27
N THR A 31 22.93 -7.88 3.75
CA THR A 31 23.77 -8.94 3.25
C THR A 31 23.28 -9.13 1.83
N THR A 32 24.08 -8.73 0.84
CA THR A 32 23.82 -9.03 -0.56
C THR A 32 23.83 -10.55 -0.72
N ALA A 33 22.66 -11.16 -0.52
CA ALA A 33 22.42 -12.54 -0.83
C ALA A 33 22.59 -12.67 -2.35
N ARG A 34 23.76 -13.18 -2.73
CA ARG A 34 24.07 -13.64 -4.08
C ARG A 34 22.92 -14.52 -4.55
N ALA A 35 22.39 -14.25 -5.76
CA ALA A 35 21.38 -15.08 -6.40
C ALA A 35 21.76 -16.57 -6.22
N PRO A 36 20.92 -17.40 -5.58
CA PRO A 36 21.21 -18.81 -5.48
C PRO A 36 21.26 -19.36 -6.91
N ALA A 37 22.36 -20.06 -7.21
CA ALA A 37 22.44 -20.88 -8.40
C ALA A 37 21.21 -21.82 -8.40
N LEU A 38 20.55 -21.95 -9.55
CA LEU A 38 19.53 -22.96 -9.81
C LEU A 38 20.04 -24.28 -9.24
N SER A 39 19.44 -24.72 -8.11
CA SER A 39 19.80 -25.96 -7.45
C SER A 39 19.65 -27.09 -8.45
N SER A 40 20.77 -27.70 -8.83
CA SER A 40 20.83 -28.89 -9.69
C SER A 40 20.52 -30.18 -8.92
N GLY A 41 19.73 -30.08 -7.84
CA GLY A 41 19.25 -31.24 -7.09
C GLY A 41 18.17 -31.99 -7.86
N ALA A 42 18.10 -33.31 -7.65
CA ALA A 42 17.03 -34.16 -8.17
C ALA A 42 15.65 -33.52 -7.92
N PRO A 43 14.69 -33.61 -8.86
CA PRO A 43 13.40 -32.97 -8.72
C PRO A 43 12.73 -33.42 -7.40
N PRO A 44 12.16 -32.48 -6.62
CA PRO A 44 11.48 -32.83 -5.39
C PRO A 44 10.37 -33.85 -5.69
N ARG A 45 10.26 -34.90 -4.87
CA ARG A 45 9.22 -35.94 -5.01
C ARG A 45 7.80 -35.36 -4.92
N ASP A 46 7.64 -34.20 -4.28
CA ASP A 46 6.41 -33.40 -4.24
C ASP A 46 6.69 -32.05 -4.93
N VAL A 47 6.00 -31.78 -6.04
CA VAL A 47 6.11 -30.50 -6.78
C VAL A 47 5.61 -29.30 -5.96
N PHE A 48 4.97 -29.55 -4.82
CA PHE A 48 4.48 -28.54 -3.87
C PHE A 48 5.37 -28.36 -2.63
N ALA A 49 6.55 -28.98 -2.58
CA ALA A 49 7.49 -28.81 -1.47
C ALA A 49 8.26 -27.47 -1.58
N PRO A 50 8.41 -26.69 -0.48
CA PRO A 50 9.24 -25.50 -0.44
C PRO A 50 10.71 -25.74 -0.76
N ASN A 51 11.33 -24.77 -1.42
CA ASN A 51 12.77 -24.76 -1.64
C ASN A 51 13.47 -24.15 -0.42
N GLY A 52 14.23 -24.95 0.33
CA GLY A 52 15.05 -24.44 1.44
C GLY A 52 14.27 -23.99 2.69
N PRO A 53 14.93 -23.27 3.61
CA PRO A 53 14.34 -22.86 4.87
C PRO A 53 13.29 -21.75 4.69
N LEU A 54 12.24 -21.79 5.50
CA LEU A 54 11.17 -20.80 5.53
C LEU A 54 11.37 -19.81 6.67
N GLU A 55 11.41 -18.50 6.37
CA GLU A 55 11.51 -17.43 7.36
C GLU A 55 10.26 -17.36 8.26
N ARG A 56 10.44 -16.89 9.50
CA ARG A 56 9.34 -16.65 10.43
C ARG A 56 9.17 -15.17 10.68
N GLU A 57 7.92 -14.75 10.81
CA GLU A 57 7.67 -13.38 11.23
C GLU A 57 8.05 -13.17 12.69
N ALA A 58 8.91 -12.19 12.94
CA ALA A 58 9.20 -11.71 14.27
C ALA A 58 8.11 -10.72 14.71
N LEU A 59 7.17 -11.20 15.52
CA LEU A 59 6.14 -10.35 16.16
C LEU A 59 6.57 -10.01 17.59
N PRO A 60 6.37 -8.76 18.04
CA PRO A 60 6.63 -8.41 19.44
C PRO A 60 5.67 -9.17 20.36
N ALA A 61 6.18 -9.65 21.50
CA ALA A 61 5.37 -10.41 22.46
C ALA A 61 4.19 -9.58 23.02
N THR A 62 4.40 -8.28 23.19
CA THR A 62 3.36 -7.32 23.61
C THR A 62 3.47 -6.03 22.80
N LEU A 63 2.32 -5.48 22.43
CA LEU A 63 2.21 -4.15 21.83
C LEU A 63 1.76 -3.17 22.92
N ALA A 64 2.72 -2.61 23.66
CA ALA A 64 2.46 -1.56 24.64
C ALA A 64 3.05 -0.23 24.15
N PHE A 65 2.21 0.79 24.10
CA PHE A 65 2.62 2.13 23.65
C PHE A 65 2.39 3.12 24.79
N PRO A 66 3.42 3.43 25.62
CA PRO A 66 3.25 4.42 26.66
C PRO A 66 2.88 5.77 26.03
N LEU A 67 1.99 6.52 26.68
CA LEU A 67 1.57 7.82 26.20
C LEU A 67 2.77 8.77 26.12
N LYS A 68 3.05 9.27 24.92
CA LYS A 68 4.05 10.32 24.68
C LYS A 68 3.38 11.44 23.91
N THR A 69 3.12 12.55 24.58
CA THR A 69 2.42 13.66 23.96
C THR A 69 3.33 14.43 23.00
N ILE A 70 2.74 14.93 21.92
CA ILE A 70 3.40 15.83 20.98
C ILE A 70 2.65 17.17 20.94
N GLN A 71 3.39 18.25 20.70
CA GLN A 71 2.79 19.57 20.50
C GLN A 71 2.43 19.76 19.03
N LEU A 72 1.14 19.67 18.71
CA LEU A 72 0.63 20.08 17.40
C LEU A 72 0.58 21.61 17.34
N GLY A 73 1.64 22.23 16.82
CA GLY A 73 1.64 23.66 16.52
C GLY A 73 0.55 24.04 15.52
N ALA A 74 0.39 25.34 15.26
CA ALA A 74 -0.46 25.84 14.18
C ALA A 74 -0.01 25.22 12.84
N ALA A 75 -0.95 25.02 11.91
CA ALA A 75 -0.58 24.62 10.56
C ALA A 75 0.33 25.71 9.94
N ALA A 76 1.38 25.29 9.24
CA ALA A 76 2.25 26.24 8.53
C ALA A 76 1.40 27.06 7.56
N ALA A 77 1.65 28.37 7.44
CA ALA A 77 0.86 29.26 6.60
C ALA A 77 0.84 28.86 5.11
N ALA A 78 1.81 28.04 4.68
CA ALA A 78 1.87 27.49 3.34
C ALA A 78 0.82 26.38 3.09
N VAL A 79 0.33 25.71 4.13
CA VAL A 79 -0.65 24.62 3.99
C VAL A 79 -2.05 25.23 3.87
N ASP A 80 -2.81 24.79 2.87
CA ASP A 80 -4.17 25.26 2.67
C ASP A 80 -5.01 25.05 3.97
N PRO A 81 -5.88 26.02 4.31
CA PRO A 81 -6.66 25.96 5.53
C PRO A 81 -7.62 24.76 5.52
N VAL A 82 -8.13 24.41 6.71
CA VAL A 82 -9.19 23.40 6.83
C VAL A 82 -10.38 23.83 5.97
N PRO A 83 -10.90 22.97 5.07
CA PRO A 83 -12.07 23.28 4.26
C PRO A 83 -13.28 23.65 5.13
N GLN A 84 -14.06 24.66 4.73
CA GLN A 84 -15.25 25.09 5.47
C GLN A 84 -16.26 23.96 5.70
N ALA A 85 -16.37 23.01 4.76
CA ALA A 85 -17.23 21.83 4.87
C ALA A 85 -16.91 20.95 6.09
N CYS A 86 -15.69 21.03 6.65
CA CYS A 86 -15.33 20.29 7.86
C CYS A 86 -16.06 20.80 9.11
N SER A 87 -16.54 22.05 9.13
CA SER A 87 -17.33 22.59 10.25
C SER A 87 -18.58 21.76 10.55
N ALA A 88 -19.20 21.17 9.53
CA ALA A 88 -20.38 20.32 9.69
C ALA A 88 -20.11 19.07 10.54
N TYR A 89 -18.88 18.55 10.59
CA TYR A 89 -18.51 17.40 11.44
C TYR A 89 -18.28 17.81 12.90
N LEU A 90 -17.86 19.06 13.12
CA LEU A 90 -17.66 19.61 14.47
C LEU A 90 -18.99 19.93 15.14
N SER A 91 -19.88 20.62 14.42
CA SER A 91 -21.17 21.09 14.92
C SER A 91 -22.27 20.02 14.93
N ARG A 92 -22.05 18.86 14.29
CA ARG A 92 -23.05 17.80 14.18
C ARG A 92 -23.64 17.41 15.53
N LYS A 93 -24.97 17.32 15.63
CA LYS A 93 -25.62 16.81 16.84
C LYS A 93 -25.38 15.30 16.95
N ALA A 94 -25.02 14.83 18.14
CA ALA A 94 -24.89 13.41 18.42
C ALA A 94 -26.27 12.74 18.45
N VAL A 95 -26.36 11.52 17.94
CA VAL A 95 -27.52 10.65 18.19
C VAL A 95 -27.42 10.12 19.63
N VAL A 96 -28.55 10.10 20.34
CA VAL A 96 -28.60 9.49 21.69
C VAL A 96 -28.33 8.00 21.54
N THR A 97 -27.34 7.49 22.28
CA THR A 97 -26.85 6.12 22.16
C THR A 97 -26.80 5.50 23.56
N THR A 98 -27.39 4.31 23.71
CA THR A 98 -27.31 3.48 24.91
C THR A 98 -26.11 2.53 24.78
N CYS A 99 -25.27 2.46 25.82
CA CYS A 99 -24.05 1.65 25.79
C CYS A 99 -23.49 1.41 27.20
N ASP A 100 -24.35 0.99 28.10
CA ASP A 100 -24.02 0.80 29.52
C ASP A 100 -23.02 -0.36 29.69
N HIS A 101 -23.05 -1.30 28.75
CA HIS A 101 -22.15 -2.44 28.71
C HIS A 101 -21.35 -2.51 27.41
N ARG A 102 -20.27 -3.29 27.43
CA ARG A 102 -19.37 -3.43 26.27
C ARG A 102 -20.09 -3.97 25.03
N ALA A 103 -20.96 -4.97 25.19
CA ALA A 103 -21.69 -5.56 24.07
C ALA A 103 -22.57 -4.53 23.36
N GLU A 104 -23.35 -3.75 24.13
CA GLU A 104 -24.18 -2.66 23.60
C GLU A 104 -23.35 -1.57 22.90
N ALA A 105 -22.18 -1.23 23.45
CA ALA A 105 -21.28 -0.27 22.82
C ALA A 105 -20.72 -0.78 21.48
N LEU A 106 -20.41 -2.08 21.37
CA LEU A 106 -19.97 -2.69 20.11
C LEU A 106 -21.11 -2.78 19.10
N GLU A 107 -22.33 -3.08 19.53
CA GLU A 107 -23.53 -3.06 18.67
C GLU A 107 -23.82 -1.65 18.14
N ALA A 108 -23.77 -0.64 19.01
CA ALA A 108 -23.95 0.75 18.60
C ALA A 108 -22.84 1.21 17.63
N LEU A 109 -21.59 0.78 17.85
CA LEU A 109 -20.48 1.06 16.93
C LEU A 109 -20.68 0.36 15.58
N GLU A 110 -21.14 -0.89 15.57
CA GLU A 110 -21.45 -1.62 14.34
C GLU A 110 -22.54 -0.92 13.54
N ALA A 111 -23.65 -0.57 14.20
CA ALA A 111 -24.75 0.15 13.58
C ALA A 111 -24.29 1.49 13.00
N ALA A 112 -23.49 2.25 13.75
CA ALA A 112 -22.94 3.51 13.29
C ALA A 112 -22.04 3.33 12.04
N LEU A 113 -21.17 2.32 12.01
CA LEU A 113 -20.30 2.04 10.87
C LEU A 113 -21.03 1.42 9.67
N ALA A 114 -22.16 0.75 9.90
CA ALA A 114 -23.03 0.25 8.85
C ALA A 114 -23.76 1.38 8.09
N GLU A 115 -23.81 2.59 8.67
CA GLU A 115 -24.50 3.70 8.03
C GLU A 115 -23.84 4.17 6.73
N ARG A 116 -24.64 4.14 5.66
CA ARG A 116 -24.18 4.48 4.30
C ARG A 116 -23.98 5.97 4.13
N GLN A 117 -24.90 6.77 4.67
CA GLN A 117 -24.85 8.22 4.57
C GLN A 117 -23.75 8.79 5.49
N PRO A 118 -22.74 9.50 4.96
CA PRO A 118 -21.64 10.02 5.78
C PRO A 118 -22.12 10.93 6.93
N ALA A 119 -23.19 11.67 6.67
CA ALA A 119 -23.80 12.57 7.65
C ALA A 119 -24.41 11.82 8.85
N SER A 120 -25.22 10.80 8.59
CA SER A 120 -25.84 9.97 9.62
C SER A 120 -24.80 9.16 10.38
N ARG A 121 -23.82 8.60 9.66
CA ARG A 121 -22.68 7.87 10.25
C ARG A 121 -21.91 8.72 11.26
N ASP A 122 -21.53 9.95 10.92
CA ASP A 122 -20.80 10.82 11.87
C ASP A 122 -21.67 11.20 13.08
N ALA A 123 -22.99 11.40 12.90
CA ALA A 123 -23.89 11.69 14.02
C ALA A 123 -23.99 10.51 15.00
N ALA A 124 -24.13 9.29 14.46
CA ALA A 124 -24.17 8.06 15.23
C ALA A 124 -22.84 7.80 15.94
N LEU A 125 -21.70 7.88 15.23
CA LEU A 125 -20.38 7.73 15.84
C LEU A 125 -20.12 8.78 16.93
N LYS A 126 -20.59 10.02 16.77
CA LYS A 126 -20.49 11.05 17.81
C LYS A 126 -21.30 10.70 19.07
N GLY A 127 -22.40 9.95 18.92
CA GLY A 127 -23.16 9.36 20.01
C GLY A 127 -22.35 8.28 20.74
N VAL A 128 -21.81 7.34 19.97
CA VAL A 128 -20.99 6.22 20.47
C VAL A 128 -19.70 6.69 21.16
N GLU A 129 -19.17 7.87 20.82
CA GLU A 129 -17.96 8.44 21.44
C GLU A 129 -18.06 8.61 22.96
N ARG A 130 -19.28 8.63 23.51
CA ARG A 130 -19.54 8.76 24.96
C ARG A 130 -19.52 7.43 25.72
N CYS A 131 -19.45 6.31 25.02
CA CYS A 131 -19.50 4.97 25.64
C CYS A 131 -18.21 4.67 26.40
N ALA A 132 -18.30 4.62 27.73
CA ALA A 132 -17.14 4.42 28.61
C ALA A 132 -16.48 3.04 28.48
N SER A 133 -17.19 2.05 27.94
CA SER A 133 -16.70 0.69 27.71
C SER A 133 -15.81 0.55 26.46
N LEU A 134 -15.68 1.61 25.66
CA LEU A 134 -14.77 1.69 24.51
C LEU A 134 -13.48 2.44 24.88
N PRO A 135 -12.33 2.09 24.26
CA PRO A 135 -11.08 2.80 24.52
C PRO A 135 -11.18 4.32 24.26
N PRO A 136 -10.74 5.18 25.20
CA PRO A 136 -10.79 6.62 25.04
C PRO A 136 -10.13 7.08 23.74
N GLY A 137 -10.80 7.97 22.99
CA GLY A 137 -10.29 8.52 21.72
C GLY A 137 -10.47 7.62 20.50
N LEU A 138 -10.78 6.33 20.64
CA LEU A 138 -10.93 5.40 19.53
C LEU A 138 -12.04 5.83 18.56
N VAL A 139 -13.22 6.14 19.10
CA VAL A 139 -14.37 6.56 18.27
C VAL A 139 -14.08 7.90 17.59
N ARG A 140 -13.36 8.81 18.26
CA ARG A 140 -12.93 10.07 17.62
C ARG A 140 -12.01 9.82 16.43
N ALA A 141 -11.08 8.88 16.57
CA ALA A 141 -10.18 8.50 15.48
C ALA A 141 -10.98 7.91 14.30
N LEU A 142 -11.93 6.99 14.57
CA LEU A 142 -12.83 6.44 13.55
C LEU A 142 -13.67 7.52 12.85
N ARG A 143 -14.21 8.50 13.60
CA ARG A 143 -14.92 9.65 13.02
C ARG A 143 -14.02 10.43 12.06
N ALA A 144 -12.78 10.69 12.46
CA ALA A 144 -11.82 11.43 11.64
C ALA A 144 -11.38 10.64 10.38
N GLU A 145 -11.31 9.31 10.46
CA GLU A 145 -11.03 8.46 9.29
C GLU A 145 -12.22 8.32 8.33
N ALA A 146 -13.44 8.32 8.86
CA ALA A 146 -14.66 8.22 8.06
C ALA A 146 -15.04 9.55 7.38
N ALA A 147 -14.49 10.67 7.87
CA ALA A 147 -14.63 11.99 7.27
C ALA A 147 -13.64 12.19 6.10
N PRO A 148 -13.81 13.23 5.26
CA PRO A 148 -12.80 13.60 4.28
C PRO A 148 -11.43 13.80 4.95
N VAL A 149 -10.36 13.25 4.38
CA VAL A 149 -8.99 13.30 4.94
C VAL A 149 -8.58 14.72 5.34
N ALA A 150 -8.99 15.72 4.56
CA ALA A 150 -8.71 17.14 4.81
C ALA A 150 -9.33 17.70 6.11
N CYS A 151 -10.23 16.97 6.78
CA CYS A 151 -10.88 17.36 8.03
C CYS A 151 -10.26 16.73 9.28
N GLY A 152 -9.25 15.85 9.12
CA GLY A 152 -8.71 15.06 10.22
C GLY A 152 -8.18 15.89 11.38
N ASP A 153 -7.41 16.94 11.13
CA ASP A 153 -6.88 17.81 12.18
C ASP A 153 -7.97 18.60 12.89
N ALA A 154 -8.97 19.12 12.17
CA ALA A 154 -10.10 19.79 12.80
C ALA A 154 -10.83 18.88 13.81
N LEU A 155 -10.96 17.59 13.49
CA LEU A 155 -11.64 16.61 14.34
C LEU A 155 -10.78 16.13 15.51
N THR A 156 -9.46 15.98 15.35
CA THR A 156 -8.61 15.37 16.38
C THR A 156 -7.83 16.37 17.23
N GLN A 157 -7.63 17.62 16.78
CA GLN A 157 -6.74 18.59 17.43
C GLN A 157 -7.07 18.83 18.90
N THR A 158 -8.34 18.93 19.29
CA THR A 158 -8.74 19.13 20.69
C THR A 158 -8.29 17.98 21.59
N LEU A 159 -8.43 16.73 21.12
CA LEU A 159 -8.02 15.55 21.90
C LEU A 159 -6.50 15.40 21.94
N VAL A 160 -5.79 15.80 20.88
CA VAL A 160 -4.32 15.76 20.90
C VAL A 160 -3.75 16.81 21.86
N ALA A 161 -4.37 18.00 21.91
CA ALA A 161 -3.98 19.07 22.82
C ALA A 161 -4.34 18.77 24.29
N ARG A 162 -5.45 18.05 24.52
CA ARG A 162 -5.94 17.66 25.86
C ARG A 162 -6.37 16.19 25.83
N PRO A 163 -5.41 15.25 25.89
CA PRO A 163 -5.73 13.83 25.84
C PRO A 163 -6.61 13.43 27.04
N PRO A 164 -7.67 12.63 26.82
CA PRO A 164 -8.48 12.12 27.93
C PRO A 164 -7.65 11.19 28.82
N ALA A 165 -7.99 11.12 30.09
CA ALA A 165 -7.34 10.22 31.04
C ALA A 165 -7.43 8.76 30.56
N GLY A 166 -6.34 8.00 30.71
CA GLY A 166 -6.29 6.59 30.33
C GLY A 166 -6.26 6.31 28.82
N ILE A 167 -6.06 7.32 27.96
CA ILE A 167 -5.87 7.08 26.53
C ILE A 167 -4.64 6.22 26.27
N ASP A 168 -4.81 5.18 25.46
CA ASP A 168 -3.71 4.35 24.99
C ASP A 168 -2.79 5.14 24.05
N GLY A 169 -1.47 4.98 24.19
CA GLY A 169 -0.50 5.75 23.42
C GLY A 169 -0.56 5.49 21.91
N ALA A 170 -1.00 4.31 21.45
CA ALA A 170 -1.21 4.05 20.03
C ALA A 170 -2.43 4.79 19.49
N VAL A 171 -3.50 4.90 20.28
CA VAL A 171 -4.68 5.71 19.93
C VAL A 171 -4.31 7.19 19.88
N TYR A 172 -3.53 7.67 20.86
CA TYR A 172 -3.02 9.04 20.86
C TYR A 172 -2.15 9.32 19.62
N ASP A 173 -1.16 8.48 19.34
CA ASP A 173 -0.28 8.63 18.17
C ASP A 173 -1.09 8.58 16.87
N THR A 174 -2.17 7.80 16.82
CA THR A 174 -3.10 7.75 15.68
C THR A 174 -3.86 9.06 15.50
N LEU A 175 -4.43 9.64 16.57
CA LEU A 175 -5.12 10.94 16.52
C LEU A 175 -4.19 12.06 16.04
N ALA A 176 -2.94 12.06 16.55
CA ALA A 176 -1.89 12.97 16.13
C ALA A 176 -1.49 12.74 14.66
N GLY A 177 -1.35 11.48 14.26
CA GLY A 177 -1.03 11.08 12.89
C GLY A 177 -2.11 11.48 11.89
N ILE A 178 -3.38 11.34 12.25
CA ILE A 178 -4.53 11.81 11.45
C ILE A 178 -4.49 13.34 11.30
N ALA A 179 -4.15 14.08 12.36
CA ALA A 179 -4.03 15.54 12.28
C ALA A 179 -2.92 15.98 11.32
N ILE A 180 -1.73 15.41 11.49
CA ILE A 180 -0.57 15.73 10.65
C ILE A 180 -0.83 15.28 9.20
N GLY A 181 -1.39 14.09 9.02
CA GLY A 181 -1.79 13.54 7.72
C GLY A 181 -2.80 14.42 6.99
N ALA A 182 -3.79 15.00 7.69
CA ALA A 182 -4.74 15.94 7.11
C ALA A 182 -4.05 17.21 6.58
N ARG A 183 -3.07 17.74 7.32
CA ARG A 183 -2.27 18.90 6.90
C ARG A 183 -1.41 18.57 5.67
N LEU A 184 -0.75 17.42 5.65
CA LEU A 184 -0.01 16.92 4.49
C LEU A 184 -0.91 16.67 3.28
N TRP A 185 -2.13 16.18 3.51
CA TRP A 185 -3.12 16.00 2.45
C TRP A 185 -3.52 17.33 1.80
N ARG A 186 -3.53 18.44 2.55
CA ARG A 186 -3.82 19.78 2.02
C ARG A 186 -2.61 20.48 1.42
N ALA A 187 -1.39 20.05 1.76
CA ALA A 187 -0.18 20.57 1.13
C ALA A 187 -0.19 20.34 -0.39
N VAL A 188 0.39 21.27 -1.14
CA VAL A 188 0.59 21.14 -2.60
C VAL A 188 -0.73 20.91 -3.38
N LYS A 189 -1.84 21.51 -2.94
CA LYS A 189 -3.12 21.46 -3.67
C LYS A 189 -3.36 22.67 -4.55
N THR A 190 -2.94 23.85 -4.08
CA THR A 190 -3.25 25.12 -4.75
C THR A 190 -1.96 25.84 -5.19
N PRO A 191 -1.35 25.44 -6.33
CA PRO A 191 -0.19 26.15 -6.85
C PRO A 191 -0.58 27.53 -7.39
N PRO A 192 0.35 28.52 -7.35
CA PRO A 192 0.20 29.75 -8.10
C PRO A 192 -0.05 29.43 -9.59
N LYS A 193 -0.79 30.31 -10.28
CA LYS A 193 -1.08 30.15 -11.71
C LYS A 193 -0.32 31.20 -12.52
N ALA A 194 0.38 30.75 -13.56
CA ALA A 194 0.99 31.65 -14.53
C ALA A 194 -0.10 32.29 -15.40
N LYS A 195 -0.05 33.62 -15.55
CA LYS A 195 -0.91 34.37 -16.48
C LYS A 195 -0.22 34.49 -17.84
N ARG A 196 -1.01 34.50 -18.92
CA ARG A 196 -0.51 34.81 -20.28
C ARG A 196 0.03 36.26 -20.34
N PRO A 197 0.98 36.56 -21.23
CA PRO A 197 1.60 35.67 -22.23
C PRO A 197 2.64 34.71 -21.63
N TYR A 198 2.85 33.56 -22.28
CA TYR A 198 3.82 32.54 -21.84
C TYR A 198 5.15 32.67 -22.58
N ASP A 199 5.71 33.87 -22.60
CA ASP A 199 7.09 34.06 -23.06
C ASP A 199 8.10 33.88 -21.91
N LYS A 200 9.38 33.81 -22.29
CA LYS A 200 10.49 33.58 -21.35
C LYS A 200 10.55 34.62 -20.24
N LYS A 201 10.25 35.90 -20.52
CA LYS A 201 10.35 36.99 -19.54
C LYS A 201 9.23 36.87 -18.50
N HIS A 202 8.00 36.64 -18.95
CA HIS A 202 6.85 36.48 -18.07
C HIS A 202 6.94 35.21 -17.22
N LEU A 203 7.35 34.08 -17.82
CA LEU A 203 7.55 32.85 -17.07
C LEU A 203 8.69 32.98 -16.06
N LYS A 204 9.82 33.62 -16.41
CA LYS A 204 10.90 33.88 -15.44
C LYS A 204 10.40 34.67 -14.23
N LYS A 205 9.61 35.72 -14.44
CA LYS A 205 9.00 36.53 -13.36
C LYS A 205 8.00 35.71 -12.53
N TYR A 206 7.18 34.88 -13.17
CA TYR A 206 6.27 33.97 -12.48
C TYR A 206 7.02 32.97 -11.58
N PHE A 207 8.09 32.37 -12.10
CA PHE A 207 8.91 31.44 -11.32
C PHE A 207 9.55 32.13 -10.13
N SER A 208 10.23 33.28 -10.32
CA SER A 208 10.93 33.98 -9.25
C SER A 208 9.99 34.51 -8.17
N ASN A 209 8.84 35.05 -8.55
CA ASN A 209 8.00 35.82 -7.63
C ASN A 209 6.85 35.01 -7.01
N ALA A 210 6.42 33.92 -7.65
CA ALA A 210 5.26 33.16 -7.19
C ALA A 210 5.59 31.67 -6.99
N MET A 211 6.04 30.97 -8.03
CA MET A 211 6.20 29.52 -7.97
C MET A 211 7.31 29.09 -7.01
N MET A 212 8.48 29.72 -7.04
CA MET A 212 9.62 29.34 -6.20
C MET A 212 9.41 29.64 -4.71
N PRO A 213 8.91 30.83 -4.31
CA PRO A 213 8.55 31.08 -2.91
C PRO A 213 7.51 30.08 -2.41
N TRP A 214 6.45 29.82 -3.19
CA TRP A 214 5.44 28.83 -2.86
C TRP A 214 6.04 27.42 -2.72
N ALA A 215 6.86 27.00 -3.69
CA ALA A 215 7.50 25.69 -3.70
C ALA A 215 8.36 25.44 -2.45
N ARG A 216 9.17 26.43 -2.07
CA ARG A 216 9.99 26.38 -0.85
C ARG A 216 9.13 26.31 0.40
N ALA A 217 8.08 27.13 0.47
CA ALA A 217 7.15 27.13 1.60
C ALA A 217 6.43 25.78 1.77
N GLN A 218 6.00 25.15 0.67
CA GLN A 218 5.43 23.80 0.68
C GLN A 218 6.46 22.75 1.12
N ALA A 219 7.68 22.79 0.59
CA ALA A 219 8.73 21.83 0.95
C ALA A 219 9.08 21.91 2.44
N THR A 220 9.22 23.12 2.98
CA THR A 220 9.45 23.34 4.42
C THR A 220 8.29 22.81 5.25
N ALA A 221 7.04 23.07 4.86
CA ALA A 221 5.87 22.58 5.58
C ALA A 221 5.79 21.05 5.58
N ILE A 222 6.03 20.41 4.44
CA ILE A 222 6.07 18.94 4.34
C ILE A 222 7.16 18.37 5.23
N GLN A 223 8.37 18.92 5.18
CA GLN A 223 9.49 18.45 5.99
C GLN A 223 9.21 18.58 7.48
N GLN A 224 8.67 19.72 7.94
CA GLN A 224 8.33 19.92 9.35
C GLN A 224 7.28 18.92 9.84
N LEU A 225 6.22 18.70 9.06
CA LEU A 225 5.16 17.74 9.37
C LEU A 225 5.67 16.30 9.36
N ALA A 226 6.54 15.95 8.39
CA ALA A 226 7.17 14.63 8.34
C ALA A 226 8.09 14.39 9.54
N THR A 227 8.90 15.38 9.95
CA THR A 227 9.75 15.29 11.14
C THR A 227 8.93 15.10 12.41
N GLN A 228 7.79 15.80 12.55
CA GLN A 228 6.87 15.56 13.66
C GLN A 228 6.28 14.15 13.62
N GLY A 229 5.85 13.69 12.44
CA GLY A 229 5.31 12.35 12.24
C GLY A 229 6.29 11.22 12.51
N ALA A 230 7.59 11.44 12.26
CA ALA A 230 8.64 10.47 12.54
C ALA A 230 8.79 10.16 14.05
N GLN A 231 8.31 11.05 14.93
CA GLN A 231 8.28 10.84 16.37
C GLN A 231 7.11 9.98 16.84
N LEU A 232 6.08 9.82 16.00
CA LEU A 232 4.94 8.95 16.28
C LEU A 232 5.35 7.49 16.13
N ARG A 233 4.53 6.59 16.66
CA ARG A 233 4.72 5.15 16.52
C ARG A 233 3.56 4.53 15.74
N TYR A 234 3.81 3.30 15.28
CA TYR A 234 2.80 2.38 14.80
C TYR A 234 1.89 3.03 13.74
N TYR A 235 0.57 2.93 13.88
CA TYR A 235 -0.39 3.38 12.87
C TYR A 235 -0.36 4.90 12.62
N GLY A 236 -0.16 5.72 13.65
CA GLY A 236 0.01 7.16 13.49
C GLY A 236 1.21 7.53 12.61
N ARG A 237 2.36 6.87 12.82
CA ARG A 237 3.55 7.03 11.97
C ARG A 237 3.29 6.57 10.54
N ALA A 238 2.57 5.46 10.36
CA ALA A 238 2.24 4.92 9.05
C ALA A 238 1.42 5.93 8.21
N ILE A 239 0.40 6.54 8.81
CA ILE A 239 -0.44 7.56 8.17
C ILE A 239 0.42 8.75 7.73
N VAL A 240 1.27 9.28 8.62
CA VAL A 240 2.08 10.45 8.30
C VAL A 240 3.12 10.16 7.23
N ALA A 241 3.83 9.03 7.31
CA ALA A 241 4.84 8.65 6.32
C ALA A 241 4.22 8.51 4.92
N LEU A 242 3.06 7.86 4.82
CA LEU A 242 2.30 7.77 3.57
C LEU A 242 1.92 9.15 3.02
N GLU A 243 1.30 10.00 3.85
CA GLU A 243 0.84 11.31 3.38
C GLU A 243 1.98 12.27 3.04
N ALA A 244 3.12 12.16 3.72
CA ALA A 244 4.33 12.92 3.40
C ALA A 244 4.89 12.51 2.04
N GLY A 245 5.03 11.20 1.79
CA GLY A 245 5.47 10.70 0.49
C GLY A 245 4.50 11.09 -0.63
N MET A 246 3.20 10.97 -0.39
CA MET A 246 2.16 11.37 -1.34
C MET A 246 2.15 12.89 -1.61
N ALA A 247 2.46 13.73 -0.63
CA ALA A 247 2.60 15.17 -0.83
C ALA A 247 3.80 15.50 -1.73
N ASP A 248 4.93 14.80 -1.56
CA ASP A 248 6.09 14.94 -2.44
C ASP A 248 5.82 14.45 -3.86
N LEU A 249 5.15 13.30 -4.03
CA LEU A 249 4.75 12.80 -5.35
C LEU A 249 3.76 13.75 -6.05
N ARG A 250 2.81 14.32 -5.31
CA ARG A 250 1.89 15.34 -5.85
C ARG A 250 2.60 16.61 -6.30
N PHE A 251 3.68 16.99 -5.61
CA PHE A 251 4.48 18.14 -6.02
C PHE A 251 5.05 17.97 -7.43
N ILE A 252 5.49 16.76 -7.77
CA ILE A 252 5.97 16.43 -9.12
C ILE A 252 4.85 16.62 -10.15
N ASP A 253 3.65 16.10 -9.87
CA ASP A 253 2.49 16.28 -10.76
C ASP A 253 2.16 17.77 -10.95
N VAL A 254 2.18 18.56 -9.87
CA VAL A 254 1.93 20.00 -9.96
C VAL A 254 2.98 20.70 -10.83
N VAL A 255 4.27 20.40 -10.64
CA VAL A 255 5.33 21.04 -11.42
C VAL A 255 5.21 20.68 -12.92
N ARG A 256 4.82 19.45 -13.25
CA ARG A 256 4.62 19.02 -14.65
C ARG A 256 3.50 19.78 -15.37
N THR A 257 2.56 20.37 -14.64
CA THR A 257 1.46 21.19 -15.21
C THR A 257 1.84 22.65 -15.47
N VAL A 258 3.03 23.10 -15.07
CA VAL A 258 3.45 24.49 -15.27
C VAL A 258 3.69 24.75 -16.77
N PRO A 259 3.16 25.85 -17.34
CA PRO A 259 3.32 26.12 -18.77
C PRO A 259 4.78 26.36 -19.16
N ILE A 260 5.14 25.83 -20.32
CA ILE A 260 6.43 26.07 -20.98
C ILE A 260 6.34 27.29 -21.91
N PRO A 261 7.48 27.95 -22.25
CA PRO A 261 7.49 29.06 -23.19
C PRO A 261 6.86 28.69 -24.54
N ASP A 262 6.09 29.59 -25.14
CA ASP A 262 5.43 29.32 -26.44
C ASP A 262 6.46 28.96 -27.53
N THR A 263 7.65 29.58 -27.48
CA THR A 263 8.80 29.24 -28.34
C THR A 263 9.31 27.79 -28.21
N TYR A 264 9.05 27.12 -27.08
CA TYR A 264 9.48 25.73 -26.89
C TYR A 264 8.40 24.78 -27.41
N ARG A 265 7.12 25.12 -27.23
CA ARG A 265 5.99 24.28 -27.67
C ARG A 265 6.00 24.02 -29.19
N GLY A 266 6.51 24.97 -29.97
CA GLY A 266 6.67 24.82 -31.43
C GLY A 266 7.89 24.00 -31.88
N ASP A 267 8.77 23.60 -30.97
CA ASP A 267 10.03 22.90 -31.27
C ASP A 267 10.14 21.61 -30.42
N ALA A 268 10.06 20.46 -31.09
CA ALA A 268 10.12 19.16 -30.44
C ALA A 268 11.46 18.90 -29.71
N GLY A 269 12.57 19.39 -30.25
CA GLY A 269 13.89 19.25 -29.64
C GLY A 269 14.02 20.06 -28.34
N LEU A 270 13.53 21.30 -28.35
CA LEU A 270 13.48 22.14 -27.14
C LEU A 270 12.50 21.61 -26.09
N THR A 271 11.35 21.11 -26.54
CA THR A 271 10.36 20.48 -25.65
C THR A 271 10.95 19.26 -24.96
N ASN A 272 11.58 18.35 -25.71
CA ASN A 272 12.20 17.14 -25.15
C ASN A 272 13.36 17.49 -24.21
N ALA A 273 14.23 18.43 -24.58
CA ALA A 273 15.33 18.88 -23.73
C ALA A 273 14.82 19.53 -22.42
N TYR A 274 13.72 20.28 -22.48
CA TYR A 274 13.09 20.86 -21.29
C TYR A 274 12.56 19.78 -20.36
N TYR A 275 11.75 18.84 -20.85
CA TYR A 275 11.18 17.79 -20.02
C TYR A 275 12.25 16.84 -19.48
N GLY A 276 13.28 16.48 -20.27
CA GLY A 276 14.42 15.70 -19.77
C GLY A 276 15.15 16.39 -18.61
N SER A 277 15.37 17.71 -18.72
CA SER A 277 16.01 18.50 -17.65
C SER A 277 15.11 18.64 -16.42
N LEU A 278 13.80 18.77 -16.64
CA LEU A 278 12.81 18.86 -15.57
C LEU A 278 12.73 17.56 -14.77
N GLU A 279 12.68 16.42 -15.45
CA GLU A 279 12.65 15.12 -14.80
C GLU A 279 13.91 14.88 -13.96
N ALA A 280 15.11 15.18 -14.51
CA ALA A 280 16.36 15.09 -13.75
C ALA A 280 16.38 15.98 -12.51
N ALA A 281 15.80 17.19 -12.58
CA ALA A 281 15.70 18.09 -11.42
C ALA A 281 14.69 17.59 -10.36
N LEU A 282 13.68 16.83 -10.77
CA LEU A 282 12.63 16.31 -9.89
C LEU A 282 13.01 14.97 -9.23
N ASP A 283 14.04 14.27 -9.73
CA ASP A 283 14.43 12.95 -9.26
C ASP A 283 14.72 12.85 -7.75
N PRO A 284 15.46 13.79 -7.11
CA PRO A 284 15.68 13.73 -5.66
C PRO A 284 14.36 13.78 -4.86
N ARG A 285 13.38 14.53 -5.35
CA ARG A 285 12.06 14.63 -4.72
C ARG A 285 11.21 13.39 -4.99
N LYS A 286 11.31 12.79 -6.18
CA LYS A 286 10.67 11.50 -6.47
C LYS A 286 11.19 10.40 -5.54
N GLN A 287 12.51 10.34 -5.34
CA GLN A 287 13.14 9.38 -4.44
C GLN A 287 12.65 9.57 -3.00
N ARG A 288 12.70 10.80 -2.47
CA ARG A 288 12.16 11.09 -1.14
C ARG A 288 10.67 10.72 -1.01
N GLY A 289 9.85 11.08 -2.01
CA GLY A 289 8.44 10.72 -2.05
C GLY A 289 8.22 9.21 -2.01
N ARG A 290 8.98 8.46 -2.82
CA ARG A 290 8.99 7.00 -2.85
C ARG A 290 9.36 6.42 -1.49
N ASP A 291 10.49 6.84 -0.93
CA ASP A 291 11.04 6.25 0.29
C ASP A 291 10.12 6.50 1.49
N ALA A 292 9.55 7.70 1.63
CA ALA A 292 8.56 8.00 2.66
C ALA A 292 7.27 7.16 2.50
N THR A 293 6.77 7.02 1.26
CA THR A 293 5.63 6.15 0.97
C THR A 293 5.94 4.69 1.33
N LEU A 294 7.13 4.19 1.01
CA LEU A 294 7.55 2.82 1.33
C LEU A 294 7.68 2.57 2.83
N VAL A 295 8.18 3.54 3.60
CA VAL A 295 8.16 3.48 5.07
C VAL A 295 6.73 3.31 5.58
N GLY A 296 5.80 4.11 5.06
CA GLY A 296 4.39 4.04 5.43
C GLY A 296 3.73 2.70 5.08
N LEU A 297 4.00 2.18 3.87
CA LEU A 297 3.55 0.85 3.44
C LEU A 297 4.12 -0.26 4.33
N GLY A 298 5.41 -0.21 4.67
CA GLY A 298 6.04 -1.18 5.58
C GLY A 298 5.40 -1.18 6.97
N GLN A 299 5.06 -0.01 7.50
CA GLN A 299 4.35 0.09 8.78
C GLN A 299 2.92 -0.47 8.68
N LEU A 300 2.16 -0.16 7.64
CA LEU A 300 0.82 -0.74 7.44
C LEU A 300 0.85 -2.26 7.25
N ALA A 301 1.88 -2.79 6.58
CA ALA A 301 2.10 -4.22 6.48
C ALA A 301 2.36 -4.86 7.85
N SER A 302 3.17 -4.21 8.70
CA SER A 302 3.42 -4.67 10.08
C SER A 302 2.16 -4.64 10.98
N ILE A 303 1.21 -3.76 10.67
CA ILE A 303 -0.12 -3.71 11.30
C ILE A 303 -1.05 -4.80 10.72
N GLY A 304 -0.68 -5.39 9.58
CA GLY A 304 -1.46 -6.43 8.90
C GLY A 304 -2.62 -5.89 8.07
N VAL A 305 -2.53 -4.66 7.58
CA VAL A 305 -3.55 -4.04 6.71
C VAL A 305 -3.49 -4.66 5.32
N ILE A 306 -4.53 -5.38 4.90
CA ILE A 306 -4.63 -5.93 3.54
C ILE A 306 -5.35 -4.92 2.63
N ARG A 307 -6.48 -4.38 3.08
CA ARG A 307 -7.34 -3.49 2.27
C ARG A 307 -7.52 -2.15 2.96
N ASP A 308 -6.94 -1.10 2.36
CA ASP A 308 -7.09 0.27 2.81
C ASP A 308 -6.96 1.23 1.61
N PRO A 309 -7.89 2.19 1.41
CA PRO A 309 -7.83 3.14 0.30
C PRO A 309 -6.54 3.99 0.23
N ARG A 310 -5.83 4.16 1.36
CA ARG A 310 -4.54 4.83 1.43
C ARG A 310 -3.44 3.99 0.79
N VAL A 311 -3.43 2.68 1.04
CA VAL A 311 -2.50 1.72 0.42
C VAL A 311 -2.69 1.72 -1.09
N ASP A 312 -3.93 1.58 -1.55
CA ASP A 312 -4.26 1.57 -2.98
C ASP A 312 -3.83 2.86 -3.68
N ARG A 313 -4.11 4.01 -3.06
CA ARG A 313 -3.72 5.32 -3.59
C ARG A 313 -2.20 5.45 -3.69
N ALA A 314 -1.49 5.01 -2.66
CA ALA A 314 -0.04 5.05 -2.60
C ALA A 314 0.60 4.15 -3.66
N ARG A 315 0.18 2.89 -3.74
CA ARG A 315 0.68 1.92 -4.73
C ARG A 315 0.43 2.41 -6.15
N ARG A 316 -0.77 2.92 -6.46
CA ARG A 316 -1.07 3.52 -7.78
C ARG A 316 -0.19 4.73 -8.09
N ALA A 317 0.11 5.58 -7.11
CA ALA A 317 0.98 6.73 -7.33
C ALA A 317 2.42 6.32 -7.62
N LEU A 318 2.94 5.33 -6.89
CA LEU A 318 4.27 4.77 -7.14
C LEU A 318 4.34 4.09 -8.52
N SER A 319 3.36 3.24 -8.86
CA SER A 319 3.32 2.55 -10.16
C SER A 319 3.31 3.54 -11.34
N ARG A 320 2.50 4.61 -11.26
CA ARG A 320 2.50 5.68 -12.28
C ARG A 320 3.83 6.44 -12.37
N MET A 321 4.50 6.69 -11.24
CA MET A 321 5.74 7.47 -11.20
C MET A 321 6.97 6.67 -11.62
N TYR A 322 6.92 5.34 -11.49
CA TYR A 322 8.02 4.43 -11.74
C TYR A 322 7.58 3.33 -12.73
N GLY A 323 7.29 3.71 -13.98
CA GLY A 323 6.68 2.89 -15.04
C GLY A 323 7.43 1.62 -15.52
N GLY A 324 8.35 1.08 -14.72
CA GLY A 324 8.95 -0.25 -14.88
C GLY A 324 9.09 -1.03 -13.55
N ARG A 325 8.55 -0.50 -12.44
CA ARG A 325 8.54 -1.12 -11.11
C ARG A 325 7.10 -1.11 -10.59
N ALA A 326 6.34 -2.10 -11.01
CA ALA A 326 4.94 -2.21 -10.68
C ALA A 326 4.79 -2.80 -9.27
N ILE A 327 4.72 -1.92 -8.27
CA ILE A 327 4.36 -2.29 -6.90
C ILE A 327 3.01 -3.02 -6.80
N ASP A 328 2.17 -2.83 -7.81
CA ASP A 328 0.88 -3.47 -8.05
C ASP A 328 0.94 -4.65 -9.04
N ALA A 329 2.12 -5.13 -9.46
CA ALA A 329 2.21 -6.21 -10.46
C ALA A 329 1.53 -7.50 -10.03
N LEU A 330 1.59 -7.81 -8.72
CA LEU A 330 0.97 -9.02 -8.18
C LEU A 330 -0.55 -8.90 -8.03
N ASP A 331 -1.14 -7.70 -8.17
CA ASP A 331 -2.60 -7.49 -7.97
C ASP A 331 -3.44 -8.23 -9.03
N ARG A 332 -2.82 -8.63 -10.14
CA ARG A 332 -3.48 -9.40 -11.21
C ARG A 332 -3.45 -10.91 -11.00
N LEU A 333 -2.72 -11.40 -10.00
CA LEU A 333 -2.74 -12.83 -9.66
C LEU A 333 -4.17 -13.25 -9.32
N MET A 334 -4.61 -14.35 -9.92
CA MET A 334 -5.93 -14.91 -9.72
C MET A 334 -5.96 -15.76 -8.47
N LEU A 335 -6.81 -15.39 -7.53
CA LEU A 335 -7.02 -16.17 -6.31
C LEU A 335 -8.39 -16.84 -6.35
N PRO A 336 -8.54 -18.03 -5.72
CA PRO A 336 -9.86 -18.60 -5.49
C PRO A 336 -10.74 -17.54 -4.81
N PRO A 337 -12.04 -17.44 -5.13
CA PRO A 337 -12.91 -16.46 -4.47
C PRO A 337 -12.93 -16.72 -2.96
N LEU A 338 -12.96 -15.66 -2.14
CA LEU A 338 -13.24 -15.82 -0.71
C LEU A 338 -14.65 -16.37 -0.57
N SER A 339 -14.83 -17.41 0.25
CA SER A 339 -16.17 -17.89 0.62
C SER A 339 -17.02 -16.72 1.10
N PRO A 340 -18.31 -16.62 0.71
CA PRO A 340 -19.18 -15.55 1.16
C PRO A 340 -19.18 -15.45 2.69
N SER A 341 -19.16 -14.22 3.19
CA SER A 341 -19.26 -13.95 4.62
C SER A 341 -20.72 -14.09 5.07
N THR A 342 -20.97 -14.93 6.08
CA THR A 342 -22.25 -15.01 6.81
C THR A 342 -22.02 -14.55 8.25
N ALA A 343 -21.80 -13.26 8.45
CA ALA A 343 -21.65 -12.70 9.80
C ALA A 343 -22.96 -12.84 10.59
N THR A 344 -22.94 -13.61 11.69
CA THR A 344 -24.14 -13.95 12.46
C THR A 344 -24.39 -13.03 13.63
N ASN A 345 -23.36 -12.31 14.10
CA ASN A 345 -23.46 -11.38 15.24
C ASN A 345 -22.81 -10.02 14.94
N SER A 346 -23.01 -9.07 15.86
CA SER A 346 -22.51 -7.70 15.76
C SER A 346 -20.98 -7.64 15.74
N GLU A 347 -20.28 -8.43 16.56
CA GLU A 347 -18.81 -8.46 16.56
C GLU A 347 -18.22 -8.88 15.21
N GLN A 348 -18.78 -9.94 14.60
CA GLN A 348 -18.40 -10.39 13.27
C GLN A 348 -18.67 -9.31 12.21
N ARG A 349 -19.86 -8.69 12.23
CA ARG A 349 -20.18 -7.60 11.30
C ARG A 349 -19.25 -6.39 11.48
N LEU A 350 -18.89 -6.08 12.73
CA LEU A 350 -18.00 -4.99 13.08
C LEU A 350 -16.56 -5.28 12.64
N ALA A 351 -16.07 -6.53 12.82
CA ALA A 351 -14.75 -6.97 12.38
C ALA A 351 -14.53 -6.81 10.86
N ALA A 352 -15.58 -7.01 10.05
CA ALA A 352 -15.50 -6.78 8.60
C ALA A 352 -15.41 -5.30 8.19
N ARG A 353 -15.81 -4.38 9.07
CA ARG A 353 -15.91 -2.94 8.78
C ARG A 353 -14.74 -2.13 9.32
N LEU A 354 -14.21 -2.52 10.48
CA LEU A 354 -13.15 -1.79 11.16
C LEU A 354 -11.83 -1.85 10.41
N PRO A 355 -11.11 -0.72 10.23
CA PRO A 355 -9.72 -0.77 9.82
C PRO A 355 -8.91 -1.67 10.77
N THR A 356 -7.95 -2.43 10.23
CA THR A 356 -7.23 -3.50 10.93
C THR A 356 -6.66 -3.07 12.29
N PHE A 357 -6.13 -1.85 12.37
CA PHE A 357 -5.62 -1.29 13.62
C PHE A 357 -6.68 -1.28 14.74
N TYR A 358 -7.87 -0.77 14.47
CA TYR A 358 -8.94 -0.67 15.47
C TYR A 358 -9.56 -2.03 15.78
N ALA A 359 -9.65 -2.94 14.80
CA ALA A 359 -10.08 -4.31 15.04
C ALA A 359 -9.14 -5.00 16.05
N GLY A 360 -7.83 -4.77 15.94
CA GLY A 360 -6.87 -5.26 16.93
C GLY A 360 -7.09 -4.68 18.33
N LEU A 361 -7.42 -3.39 18.44
CA LEU A 361 -7.65 -2.77 19.75
C LEU A 361 -8.95 -3.24 20.41
N LEU A 362 -9.98 -3.53 19.61
CA LEU A 362 -11.31 -3.85 20.12
C LEU A 362 -11.52 -5.34 20.38
N PHE A 363 -10.87 -6.22 19.64
CA PHE A 363 -11.10 -7.65 19.75
C PHE A 363 -9.90 -8.37 20.37
N ALA A 364 -10.18 -9.38 21.19
CA ALA A 364 -9.15 -10.22 21.78
C ALA A 364 -8.47 -11.04 20.68
N GLY A 365 -7.14 -11.23 20.78
CA GLY A 365 -6.38 -12.01 19.80
C GLY A 365 -6.95 -13.41 19.55
N GLN A 366 -7.49 -14.05 20.60
CA GLN A 366 -8.07 -15.39 20.55
C GLN A 366 -9.35 -15.47 19.68
N ALA A 367 -10.07 -14.36 19.47
CA ALA A 367 -11.27 -14.35 18.63
C ALA A 367 -10.95 -14.78 17.18
N ALA A 368 -9.72 -14.53 16.71
CA ALA A 368 -9.28 -14.95 15.38
C ALA A 368 -9.16 -16.49 15.20
N LYS A 369 -9.27 -17.27 16.28
CA LYS A 369 -9.33 -18.74 16.18
C LYS A 369 -10.70 -19.26 15.75
N ASP A 370 -11.75 -18.45 15.83
CA ASP A 370 -13.04 -18.76 15.24
C ASP A 370 -12.98 -18.51 13.73
N PRO A 371 -13.24 -19.51 12.87
CA PRO A 371 -13.16 -19.34 11.42
C PRO A 371 -14.16 -18.32 10.89
N ALA A 372 -15.35 -18.21 11.48
CA ALA A 372 -16.36 -17.24 11.04
C ALA A 372 -15.90 -15.80 11.33
N PHE A 373 -15.33 -15.55 12.50
CA PHE A 373 -14.73 -14.26 12.86
C PHE A 373 -13.48 -13.93 12.04
N LEU A 374 -12.54 -14.89 11.88
CA LEU A 374 -11.34 -14.70 11.06
C LEU A 374 -11.70 -14.32 9.63
N ARG A 375 -12.71 -14.98 9.05
CA ARG A 375 -13.21 -14.64 7.72
C ARG A 375 -13.63 -13.16 7.63
N GLN A 376 -14.23 -12.58 8.67
CA GLN A 376 -14.59 -11.15 8.67
C GLN A 376 -13.37 -10.25 8.66
N LEU A 377 -12.35 -10.58 9.47
CA LEU A 377 -11.10 -9.79 9.53
C LEU A 377 -10.44 -9.68 8.16
N LEU A 378 -10.50 -10.73 7.32
CA LEU A 378 -9.91 -10.72 5.97
C LEU A 378 -10.46 -9.62 5.04
N GLU A 379 -11.61 -9.01 5.34
CA GLU A 379 -12.12 -7.87 4.56
C GLU A 379 -11.25 -6.61 4.70
N LYS A 380 -10.39 -6.54 5.74
CA LYS A 380 -9.54 -5.39 6.05
C LYS A 380 -8.09 -5.79 6.32
N GLY A 381 -7.89 -6.88 7.06
CA GLY A 381 -6.58 -7.42 7.40
C GLY A 381 -6.53 -8.05 8.79
N ILE A 382 -5.37 -8.62 9.16
CA ILE A 382 -5.20 -9.34 10.43
C ILE A 382 -4.18 -8.61 11.32
N ALA A 383 -4.70 -7.97 12.37
CA ALA A 383 -3.90 -7.22 13.33
C ALA A 383 -2.86 -8.10 14.07
N PRO A 384 -1.73 -7.54 14.56
CA PRO A 384 -0.65 -8.35 15.13
C PRO A 384 -1.04 -9.25 16.29
N GLN A 385 -1.90 -8.81 17.21
CA GLN A 385 -2.44 -9.61 18.32
C GLN A 385 -3.20 -10.85 17.83
N HIS A 386 -3.94 -10.74 16.73
CA HIS A 386 -4.61 -11.88 16.10
C HIS A 386 -3.58 -12.81 15.47
N ARG A 387 -2.55 -12.26 14.80
CA ARG A 387 -1.45 -13.06 14.22
C ARG A 387 -0.64 -13.80 15.29
N ILE A 388 -0.34 -13.18 16.42
CA ILE A 388 0.34 -13.81 17.57
C ILE A 388 -0.49 -14.99 18.10
N ALA A 389 -1.80 -14.79 18.29
CA ALA A 389 -2.70 -15.83 18.77
C ALA A 389 -2.85 -17.00 17.78
N LEU A 390 -2.80 -16.73 16.48
CA LEU A 390 -2.85 -17.74 15.42
C LEU A 390 -1.53 -18.50 15.26
N ALA A 391 -0.39 -17.81 15.34
CA ALA A 391 0.94 -18.40 15.15
C ALA A 391 1.33 -19.38 16.25
N THR A 392 0.77 -19.23 17.45
CA THR A 392 1.06 -20.04 18.64
C THR A 392 0.07 -21.18 18.86
N ALA A 393 -0.99 -21.26 18.06
CA ALA A 393 -2.06 -22.23 18.23
C ALA A 393 -1.93 -23.43 17.30
N ASP A 394 -2.51 -24.57 17.72
CA ASP A 394 -2.85 -25.61 16.77
C ASP A 394 -4.15 -25.21 16.04
N LEU A 395 -4.05 -25.05 14.72
CA LEU A 395 -5.10 -24.44 13.93
C LEU A 395 -5.94 -25.54 13.23
N PRO A 396 -7.27 -25.53 13.42
CA PRO A 396 -8.19 -26.29 12.58
C PRO A 396 -7.97 -25.98 11.10
N LEU A 397 -8.28 -26.93 10.23
CA LEU A 397 -8.02 -26.81 8.79
C LEU A 397 -8.64 -25.54 8.18
N SER A 398 -9.89 -25.20 8.55
CA SER A 398 -10.58 -24.00 8.06
C SER A 398 -9.87 -22.70 8.45
N VAL A 399 -9.44 -22.59 9.71
CA VAL A 399 -8.70 -21.43 10.24
C VAL A 399 -7.34 -21.32 9.57
N ARG A 400 -6.65 -22.46 9.39
CA ARG A 400 -5.35 -22.53 8.73
C ARG A 400 -5.39 -22.04 7.29
N LYS A 401 -6.39 -22.46 6.51
CA LYS A 401 -6.60 -22.02 5.11
C LYS A 401 -6.89 -20.52 5.04
N LEU A 402 -7.80 -20.02 5.89
CA LEU A 402 -8.10 -18.58 5.95
C LEU A 402 -6.88 -17.76 6.34
N TYR A 403 -6.12 -18.22 7.34
CA TYR A 403 -4.92 -17.50 7.77
C TYR A 403 -3.84 -17.53 6.70
N GLY A 404 -3.58 -18.68 6.07
CA GLY A 404 -2.63 -18.82 4.98
C GLY A 404 -2.98 -17.90 3.80
N ARG A 405 -4.26 -17.81 3.44
CA ARG A 405 -4.73 -16.84 2.44
C ARG A 405 -4.46 -15.40 2.85
N ALA A 406 -4.74 -15.02 4.09
CA ALA A 406 -4.48 -13.66 4.56
C ALA A 406 -2.98 -13.31 4.53
N ARG A 407 -2.11 -14.28 4.84
CA ARG A 407 -0.65 -14.13 4.65
C ARG A 407 -0.33 -13.91 3.17
N PHE A 408 -0.92 -14.70 2.26
CA PHE A 408 -0.73 -14.48 0.83
C PHE A 408 -1.18 -13.08 0.37
N GLU A 409 -2.36 -12.60 0.78
CA GLU A 409 -2.85 -11.27 0.38
C GLU A 409 -1.97 -10.13 0.96
N LEU A 410 -1.38 -10.31 2.15
CA LEU A 410 -0.34 -9.40 2.66
C LEU A 410 0.92 -9.43 1.79
N ALA A 411 1.39 -10.62 1.41
CA ALA A 411 2.53 -10.77 0.52
C ALA A 411 2.28 -10.13 -0.85
N GLN A 412 1.10 -10.33 -1.43
CA GLN A 412 0.68 -9.73 -2.70
C GLN A 412 0.69 -8.20 -2.62
N THR A 413 0.18 -7.64 -1.53
CA THR A 413 0.04 -6.18 -1.35
C THR A 413 1.39 -5.49 -1.12
N TYR A 414 2.29 -6.13 -0.37
CA TYR A 414 3.53 -5.51 0.12
C TYR A 414 4.81 -6.20 -0.32
N TRP A 415 4.73 -7.17 -1.23
CA TRP A 415 5.88 -7.96 -1.68
C TRP A 415 6.67 -8.57 -0.51
N ARG A 416 5.97 -9.11 0.49
CA ARG A 416 6.58 -9.57 1.74
C ARG A 416 6.89 -11.07 1.67
N LYS A 417 8.16 -11.40 1.47
CA LYS A 417 8.65 -12.79 1.51
C LYS A 417 8.25 -13.55 2.78
N VAL A 418 8.40 -12.92 3.95
CA VAL A 418 8.05 -13.57 5.23
C VAL A 418 6.58 -14.02 5.28
N ASP A 419 5.68 -13.30 4.59
CA ASP A 419 4.27 -13.68 4.50
C ASP A 419 4.04 -14.84 3.51
N ILE A 420 4.84 -14.95 2.44
CA ILE A 420 4.87 -16.15 1.59
C ILE A 420 5.36 -17.36 2.38
N ASP A 421 6.42 -17.22 3.16
CA ASP A 421 7.01 -18.31 3.93
C ASP A 421 6.08 -18.80 5.05
N GLU A 422 5.39 -17.90 5.75
CA GLU A 422 4.34 -18.26 6.71
C GLU A 422 3.17 -18.97 6.02
N MET A 423 2.75 -18.50 4.83
CA MET A 423 1.70 -19.16 4.06
C MET A 423 2.11 -20.58 3.65
N LEU A 424 3.31 -20.76 3.08
CA LEU A 424 3.85 -22.07 2.72
C LEU A 424 3.93 -23.01 3.93
N ARG A 425 4.30 -22.50 5.11
CA ARG A 425 4.29 -23.29 6.34
C ARG A 425 2.89 -23.71 6.77
N LEU A 426 1.91 -22.83 6.63
CA LEU A 426 0.51 -23.13 6.96
C LEU A 426 -0.05 -24.18 6.01
N PHE A 427 0.03 -23.99 4.70
CA PHE A 427 -0.49 -24.97 3.73
C PHE A 427 0.35 -26.25 3.67
N GLY A 428 1.66 -26.18 3.90
CA GLY A 428 2.56 -27.34 3.93
C GLY A 428 2.24 -28.34 5.05
N LYS A 429 1.61 -27.88 6.14
CA LYS A 429 1.10 -28.75 7.22
C LYS A 429 -0.20 -29.49 6.85
N ILE A 430 -0.81 -29.22 5.70
CA ILE A 430 -1.98 -29.97 5.22
C ILE A 430 -1.49 -31.26 4.56
N PRO A 431 -1.92 -32.45 5.04
CA PRO A 431 -1.53 -33.72 4.45
C PRO A 431 -1.87 -33.78 2.96
N VAL A 432 -0.99 -34.34 2.13
CA VAL A 432 -1.15 -34.39 0.65
C VAL A 432 -2.51 -34.94 0.24
N ALA A 433 -2.98 -36.00 0.90
CA ALA A 433 -4.28 -36.64 0.63
C ALA A 433 -5.50 -35.75 0.96
N GLN A 434 -5.33 -34.70 1.76
CA GLN A 434 -6.39 -33.76 2.15
C GLN A 434 -6.32 -32.42 1.40
N ARG A 435 -5.30 -32.21 0.55
CA ARG A 435 -5.13 -30.97 -0.21
C ARG A 435 -6.17 -30.88 -1.31
N ASP A 436 -7.02 -29.85 -1.25
CA ASP A 436 -7.95 -29.53 -2.33
C ASP A 436 -7.29 -28.65 -3.42
N SER A 437 -8.08 -28.26 -4.43
CA SER A 437 -7.60 -27.41 -5.53
C SER A 437 -7.12 -26.03 -5.05
N ASP A 438 -7.81 -25.43 -4.06
CA ASP A 438 -7.42 -24.14 -3.47
C ASP A 438 -6.04 -24.26 -2.81
N ASP A 439 -5.82 -25.31 -1.99
CA ASP A 439 -4.55 -25.54 -1.31
C ASP A 439 -3.39 -25.69 -2.30
N LYS A 440 -3.61 -26.43 -3.39
CA LYS A 440 -2.60 -26.63 -4.44
C LYS A 440 -2.26 -25.32 -5.15
N LEU A 441 -3.26 -24.51 -5.48
CA LEU A 441 -3.02 -23.21 -6.13
C LEU A 441 -2.24 -22.28 -5.20
N PHE A 442 -2.62 -22.17 -3.92
CA PHE A 442 -1.88 -21.33 -2.96
C PHE A 442 -0.43 -21.82 -2.75
N LEU A 443 -0.21 -23.13 -2.63
CA LEU A 443 1.16 -23.69 -2.57
C LEU A 443 1.95 -23.34 -3.83
N ALA A 444 1.36 -23.51 -5.01
CA ALA A 444 2.02 -23.21 -6.29
C ALA A 444 2.37 -21.72 -6.44
N LEU A 445 1.46 -20.81 -6.06
CA LEU A 445 1.73 -19.37 -6.03
C LEU A 445 2.82 -19.02 -5.01
N GLY A 446 2.78 -19.64 -3.83
CA GLY A 446 3.79 -19.46 -2.80
C GLY A 446 5.19 -19.84 -3.28
N LEU A 447 5.33 -21.00 -3.92
CA LEU A 447 6.60 -21.46 -4.47
C LEU A 447 7.12 -20.55 -5.58
N ALA A 448 6.22 -20.04 -6.43
CA ALA A 448 6.59 -19.13 -7.51
C ALA A 448 7.10 -17.76 -7.02
N LEU A 449 6.73 -17.37 -5.79
CA LEU A 449 7.09 -16.11 -5.14
C LEU A 449 8.07 -16.27 -3.96
N GLN A 450 8.47 -17.50 -3.62
CA GLN A 450 9.20 -17.82 -2.38
C GLN A 450 10.54 -17.08 -2.28
N ASP A 451 11.26 -17.00 -3.39
CA ASP A 451 12.57 -16.34 -3.48
C ASP A 451 12.45 -14.85 -3.85
N GLY A 452 11.24 -14.30 -3.70
CA GLY A 452 10.92 -12.90 -3.94
C GLY A 452 11.65 -11.92 -3.00
N PRO A 453 11.51 -10.61 -3.27
CA PRO A 453 12.08 -9.55 -2.44
C PRO A 453 11.54 -9.62 -1.00
N SER A 454 12.33 -9.13 -0.04
CA SER A 454 11.93 -9.19 1.38
C SER A 454 10.69 -8.33 1.67
N ASN A 455 10.52 -7.22 0.95
CA ASN A 455 9.41 -6.28 1.09
C ASN A 455 9.30 -5.35 -0.14
N ALA A 456 8.26 -4.51 -0.15
CA ALA A 456 8.00 -3.53 -1.22
C ALA A 456 9.14 -2.52 -1.42
N ALA A 457 9.91 -2.20 -0.38
CA ALA A 457 11.03 -1.28 -0.51
C ALA A 457 12.20 -1.92 -1.26
N ASP A 458 12.54 -3.15 -0.88
CA ASP A 458 13.50 -3.98 -1.61
C ASP A 458 13.07 -4.12 -3.08
N MET A 459 11.83 -4.54 -3.33
CA MET A 459 11.29 -4.64 -4.69
C MET A 459 11.39 -3.32 -5.48
N MET A 460 11.05 -2.19 -4.85
CA MET A 460 11.09 -0.88 -5.50
C MET A 460 12.49 -0.31 -5.69
N VAL A 461 13.52 -0.87 -5.04
CA VAL A 461 14.92 -0.46 -5.18
C VAL A 461 15.68 -1.42 -6.11
N SER A 462 15.39 -2.71 -6.02
CA SER A 462 15.92 -3.76 -6.86
C SER A 462 15.50 -3.56 -8.32
N ALA A 463 16.47 -3.61 -9.23
CA ALA A 463 16.22 -3.58 -10.66
C ALA A 463 17.33 -4.30 -11.42
N PRO A 464 16.97 -4.99 -12.52
CA PRO A 464 15.62 -5.17 -13.12
C PRO A 464 14.69 -6.18 -12.40
N LEU A 465 13.39 -6.20 -12.77
CA LEU A 465 12.39 -7.15 -12.22
C LEU A 465 12.80 -8.63 -12.37
N SER A 466 13.61 -8.95 -13.38
CA SER A 466 14.19 -10.28 -13.57
C SER A 466 15.14 -10.72 -12.47
N GLU A 467 15.59 -9.80 -11.61
CA GLU A 467 16.46 -10.07 -10.47
C GLU A 467 15.68 -10.23 -9.16
N LEU A 468 14.34 -10.21 -9.21
CA LEU A 468 13.51 -10.37 -8.01
C LEU A 468 13.50 -11.78 -7.42
N GLY A 469 14.19 -12.75 -8.03
CA GLY A 469 14.24 -14.14 -7.56
C GLY A 469 12.95 -14.94 -7.75
N ILE A 470 11.86 -14.31 -8.21
CA ILE A 470 10.61 -14.99 -8.56
C ILE A 470 10.74 -15.76 -9.90
N GLY A 471 9.82 -16.69 -10.16
CA GLY A 471 9.74 -17.34 -11.49
C GLY A 471 9.70 -18.87 -11.47
N ASN A 472 9.77 -19.51 -10.30
CA ASN A 472 9.60 -20.96 -10.19
C ASN A 472 8.12 -21.36 -10.42
N THR A 473 7.71 -21.41 -11.68
CA THR A 473 6.32 -21.65 -12.08
C THR A 473 5.98 -23.13 -12.29
N ALA A 474 6.89 -24.06 -11.95
CA ALA A 474 6.70 -25.49 -12.23
C ALA A 474 5.43 -26.08 -11.60
N ALA A 475 5.13 -25.72 -10.35
CA ALA A 475 3.91 -26.14 -9.66
C ALA A 475 2.64 -25.56 -10.32
N LEU A 476 2.68 -24.30 -10.77
CA LEU A 476 1.58 -23.67 -11.49
C LEU A 476 1.36 -24.31 -12.86
N ASP A 477 2.44 -24.62 -13.59
CA ASP A 477 2.39 -25.30 -14.89
C ASP A 477 1.82 -26.72 -14.78
N ASN A 478 2.11 -27.41 -13.67
CA ASN A 478 1.55 -28.72 -13.36
C ASN A 478 0.02 -28.63 -13.19
N ILE A 479 -0.47 -27.71 -12.34
CA ILE A 479 -1.91 -27.48 -12.16
C ILE A 479 -2.54 -27.05 -13.48
N GLY A 480 -1.95 -26.08 -14.18
CA GLY A 480 -2.47 -25.53 -15.43
C GLY A 480 -2.55 -26.53 -16.59
N SER A 481 -1.86 -27.67 -16.49
CA SER A 481 -1.91 -28.76 -17.47
C SER A 481 -2.83 -29.91 -17.08
N SER A 482 -3.36 -29.89 -15.86
CA SER A 482 -4.28 -30.89 -15.35
C SER A 482 -5.76 -30.56 -15.66
N GLN A 483 -6.66 -31.38 -15.12
CA GLN A 483 -8.12 -31.16 -15.09
C GLN A 483 -8.57 -30.52 -13.75
N ASP A 484 -7.64 -29.97 -12.97
CA ASP A 484 -7.96 -29.32 -11.70
C ASP A 484 -8.89 -28.11 -11.90
N THR A 485 -9.75 -27.86 -10.91
CA THR A 485 -10.73 -26.76 -10.92
C THR A 485 -10.08 -25.40 -11.20
N HIS A 486 -8.84 -25.20 -10.75
CA HIS A 486 -8.08 -23.96 -10.91
C HIS A 486 -7.04 -24.01 -12.03
N ALA A 487 -7.09 -24.97 -12.95
CA ALA A 487 -6.16 -25.06 -14.06
C ALA A 487 -6.08 -23.78 -14.91
N ALA A 488 -7.21 -23.09 -15.11
CA ALA A 488 -7.26 -21.82 -15.84
C ALA A 488 -6.52 -20.69 -15.10
N MET A 489 -6.76 -20.57 -13.79
CA MET A 489 -6.10 -19.57 -12.93
C MET A 489 -4.59 -19.84 -12.86
N ALA A 490 -4.19 -21.09 -12.62
CA ALA A 490 -2.78 -21.48 -12.55
C ALA A 490 -2.03 -21.21 -13.86
N ALA A 491 -2.66 -21.45 -15.02
CA ALA A 491 -2.07 -21.12 -16.32
C ALA A 491 -1.91 -19.61 -16.52
N PHE A 492 -2.88 -18.81 -16.07
CA PHE A 492 -2.80 -17.35 -16.11
C PHE A 492 -1.68 -16.84 -15.21
N ASP A 493 -1.65 -17.28 -13.95
CA ASP A 493 -0.66 -16.84 -12.96
C ASP A 493 0.75 -17.29 -13.32
N SER A 494 0.90 -18.49 -13.88
CA SER A 494 2.16 -18.97 -14.43
C SER A 494 2.68 -18.04 -15.53
N ALA A 495 1.82 -17.63 -16.46
CA ALA A 495 2.18 -16.70 -17.53
C ALA A 495 2.55 -15.31 -16.98
N LEU A 496 1.78 -14.81 -16.02
CA LEU A 496 2.02 -13.52 -15.38
C LEU A 496 3.34 -13.48 -14.64
N ILE A 497 3.61 -14.47 -13.79
CA ILE A 497 4.87 -14.54 -13.05
C ILE A 497 6.06 -14.70 -14.01
N ALA A 498 5.94 -15.53 -15.05
CA ALA A 498 6.95 -15.64 -16.09
C ALA A 498 7.21 -14.29 -16.77
N GLN A 499 6.15 -13.58 -17.19
CA GLN A 499 6.27 -12.24 -17.78
C GLN A 499 6.98 -11.24 -16.85
N LEU A 500 6.71 -11.27 -15.53
CA LEU A 500 7.34 -10.40 -14.56
C LEU A 500 8.82 -10.78 -14.30
N ALA A 501 9.13 -12.07 -14.30
CA ALA A 501 10.47 -12.61 -14.10
C ALA A 501 11.33 -12.61 -15.38
N ALA A 502 10.78 -12.19 -16.52
CA ALA A 502 11.42 -12.31 -17.81
C ALA A 502 12.80 -11.61 -17.84
N PRO A 503 13.90 -12.35 -18.10
CA PRO A 503 15.22 -11.74 -18.24
C PRO A 503 15.22 -10.69 -19.36
N ALA A 504 16.03 -9.63 -19.21
CA ALA A 504 16.19 -8.63 -20.28
C ALA A 504 16.68 -9.23 -21.61
N THR A 505 17.34 -10.39 -21.55
CA THR A 505 17.85 -11.17 -22.69
C THR A 505 16.89 -12.26 -23.16
N ALA A 506 15.65 -12.31 -22.65
CA ALA A 506 14.69 -13.34 -23.00
C ALA A 506 14.45 -13.41 -24.52
N PRO A 507 14.64 -14.57 -25.16
CA PRO A 507 14.49 -14.70 -26.60
C PRO A 507 13.03 -14.62 -27.03
N ALA A 508 12.77 -14.42 -28.32
CA ALA A 508 11.41 -14.39 -28.86
C ALA A 508 10.60 -15.68 -28.58
N SER A 509 11.27 -16.85 -28.42
CA SER A 509 10.60 -18.09 -28.02
C SER A 509 10.00 -18.01 -26.62
N TYR A 510 10.71 -17.40 -25.67
CA TYR A 510 10.24 -17.21 -24.29
C TYR A 510 8.90 -16.46 -24.26
N TRP A 511 8.82 -15.36 -25.00
CA TRP A 511 7.62 -14.54 -25.06
C TRP A 511 6.44 -15.24 -25.77
N ARG A 512 6.71 -16.09 -26.77
CA ARG A 512 5.67 -16.94 -27.37
C ARG A 512 5.15 -17.99 -26.38
N ASP A 513 6.01 -18.53 -25.53
CA ASP A 513 5.60 -19.47 -24.48
C ASP A 513 4.71 -18.77 -23.44
N VAL A 514 5.06 -17.54 -23.03
CA VAL A 514 4.21 -16.69 -22.18
C VAL A 514 2.84 -16.47 -22.85
N ALA A 515 2.82 -16.07 -24.13
CA ALA A 515 1.57 -15.87 -24.87
C ALA A 515 0.73 -17.15 -24.96
N LYS A 516 1.36 -18.31 -25.17
CA LYS A 516 0.69 -19.61 -25.20
C LYS A 516 0.02 -19.94 -23.86
N ARG A 517 0.68 -19.68 -22.73
CA ARG A 517 0.11 -19.89 -21.38
C ARG A 517 -1.14 -19.04 -21.16
N TYR A 518 -1.10 -17.76 -21.54
CA TYR A 518 -2.27 -16.88 -21.46
C TYR A 518 -3.44 -17.33 -22.35
N ARG A 519 -3.18 -17.78 -23.58
CA ARG A 519 -4.24 -18.33 -24.45
C ARG A 519 -4.89 -19.57 -23.85
N LYS A 520 -4.07 -20.48 -23.32
CA LYS A 520 -4.55 -21.68 -22.63
C LYS A 520 -5.43 -21.33 -21.42
N ALA A 521 -5.06 -20.29 -20.67
CA ALA A 521 -5.91 -19.77 -19.61
C ALA A 521 -7.24 -19.22 -20.17
N ALA A 522 -7.17 -18.36 -21.19
CA ALA A 522 -8.34 -17.74 -21.82
C ALA A 522 -9.37 -18.76 -22.37
N GLU A 523 -8.92 -19.92 -22.84
CA GLU A 523 -9.81 -21.01 -23.29
C GLU A 523 -10.68 -21.59 -22.16
N ARG A 524 -10.22 -21.50 -20.91
CA ARG A 524 -10.83 -22.17 -19.75
C ARG A 524 -11.41 -21.20 -18.72
N LEU A 525 -11.03 -19.92 -18.76
CA LEU A 525 -11.55 -18.88 -17.88
C LEU A 525 -13.03 -18.62 -18.17
N ARG A 526 -13.85 -18.64 -17.10
CA ARG A 526 -15.30 -18.47 -17.18
C ARG A 526 -15.74 -17.00 -17.21
N ASP A 527 -14.99 -16.13 -16.52
CA ASP A 527 -15.28 -14.70 -16.48
C ASP A 527 -14.83 -14.03 -17.80
N PRO A 528 -15.75 -13.39 -18.55
CA PRO A 528 -15.41 -12.71 -19.80
C PRO A 528 -14.33 -11.64 -19.66
N LEU A 529 -14.29 -10.92 -18.54
CA LEU A 529 -13.28 -9.87 -18.30
C LEU A 529 -11.90 -10.49 -18.10
N GLN A 530 -11.81 -11.56 -17.31
CA GLN A 530 -10.55 -12.30 -17.11
C GLN A 530 -10.06 -12.93 -18.41
N ARG A 531 -10.97 -13.49 -19.21
CA ARG A 531 -10.65 -14.04 -20.52
C ARG A 531 -10.13 -12.96 -21.48
N GLN A 532 -10.78 -11.81 -21.55
CA GLN A 532 -10.33 -10.69 -22.38
C GLN A 532 -8.95 -10.19 -21.95
N ASP A 533 -8.74 -10.10 -20.64
CA ASP A 533 -7.46 -9.66 -20.08
C ASP A 533 -6.31 -10.64 -20.41
N ALA A 534 -6.57 -11.95 -20.31
CA ALA A 534 -5.62 -12.98 -20.72
C ALA A 534 -5.29 -12.90 -22.22
N LEU A 535 -6.28 -12.69 -23.08
CA LEU A 535 -6.04 -12.56 -24.53
C LEU A 535 -5.22 -11.31 -24.86
N LYS A 536 -5.50 -10.18 -24.21
CA LYS A 536 -4.72 -8.94 -24.37
C LYS A 536 -3.26 -9.16 -23.97
N LEU A 537 -3.03 -9.81 -22.83
CA LEU A 537 -1.67 -10.11 -22.38
C LEU A 537 -0.93 -11.08 -23.30
N ALA A 538 -1.65 -12.05 -23.90
CA ALA A 538 -1.08 -12.92 -24.92
C ALA A 538 -0.64 -12.14 -26.16
N GLU A 539 -1.44 -11.15 -26.59
CA GLU A 539 -1.09 -10.26 -27.70
C GLU A 539 0.14 -9.40 -27.37
N ASP A 540 0.17 -8.77 -26.19
CA ASP A 540 1.31 -7.95 -25.73
C ASP A 540 2.62 -8.77 -25.72
N ALA A 541 2.55 -10.03 -25.28
CA ALA A 541 3.69 -10.95 -25.28
C ALA A 541 4.15 -11.32 -26.71
N ASP A 542 3.21 -11.59 -27.62
CA ASP A 542 3.54 -11.86 -29.03
C ASP A 542 4.13 -10.64 -29.75
N GLN A 543 3.61 -9.44 -29.49
CA GLN A 543 4.17 -8.19 -30.00
C GLN A 543 5.62 -8.02 -29.52
N THR A 544 5.88 -8.33 -28.24
CA THR A 544 7.24 -8.33 -27.68
C THR A 544 8.14 -9.32 -28.41
N ALA A 545 7.67 -10.55 -28.65
CA ALA A 545 8.41 -11.56 -29.41
C ALA A 545 8.75 -11.11 -30.84
N MET A 546 7.81 -10.43 -31.52
CA MET A 546 8.01 -9.88 -32.86
C MET A 546 9.05 -8.76 -32.87
N HIS A 547 9.00 -7.85 -31.90
CA HIS A 547 9.97 -6.76 -31.78
C HIS A 547 11.40 -7.28 -31.54
N ILE A 548 11.57 -8.31 -30.72
CA ILE A 548 12.88 -8.94 -30.49
C ILE A 548 13.41 -9.58 -31.77
N LYS A 549 12.56 -10.31 -32.51
CA LYS A 549 12.96 -10.93 -33.78
C LYS A 549 13.43 -9.89 -34.81
N LYS A 550 12.74 -8.75 -34.91
CA LYS A 550 13.10 -7.64 -35.82
C LYS A 550 14.40 -6.92 -35.44
N ARG A 551 14.83 -6.98 -34.18
CA ARG A 551 16.10 -6.38 -33.71
C ARG A 551 17.30 -7.32 -33.87
N GLY A 552 17.06 -8.63 -33.94
CA GLY A 552 18.10 -9.65 -34.13
C GLY A 552 18.31 -10.06 -35.60
N GLN A 553 17.51 -9.51 -36.52
CA GLN A 553 17.74 -9.50 -37.97
C GLN A 553 18.30 -8.14 -38.35
#